data_AF-A0A954JS93-F1
#
_entry.id   AF-A0A954JS93-F1
#
_cell.length_a   1.000
_cell.length_b   1.000
_cell.length_c   1.000
_cell.angle_alpha   90.00
_cell.angle_beta   90.00
_cell.angle_gamma   90.00
#
_symmetry.space_group_name_H-M   'P 1'
#
loop_
_entity.id
_entity.type
_entity.pdbx_description
1 polymer ?
#
loop_
_entity_poly.entity_id
_entity_poly.type
_entity_poly.pdbx_seq_one_letter_code
_entity_poly.pdbx_strand_id
1 'polypeptide(L)'
;MTEKPPWEKSGSLPGERDFDPAQGDLDAQVAWEHFGGLSLAEAYQRFLEDPELYAEDFMFMGGKAFACYFPVLERYLLVTPVWREEAGVEWCQILGLGAAIQFQFKENCLPEVRDLIPHILQLISYVKEAIKVHIASDHPYISNPEIHGHVIGEWDALERHLQQFEEK
;
A
#
# COMPACT_ATOMS: atom_id res chain seq x y z
N MET A 1 -9.96 13.56 21.70
CA MET A 1 -10.53 13.99 20.41
C MET A 1 -10.18 12.88 19.43
N THR A 2 -11.16 12.12 18.94
CA THR A 2 -10.92 11.09 17.91
C THR A 2 -10.64 11.82 16.61
N GLU A 3 -9.38 11.79 16.16
CA GLU A 3 -9.04 12.25 14.82
C GLU A 3 -9.94 11.51 13.83
N LYS A 4 -10.53 12.27 12.91
CA LYS A 4 -11.28 11.67 11.82
C LYS A 4 -10.34 10.72 11.08
N PRO A 5 -10.81 9.54 10.68
CA PRO A 5 -9.97 8.61 9.97
C PRO A 5 -9.41 9.28 8.70
N PRO A 6 -8.18 8.95 8.29
CA PRO A 6 -7.46 9.67 7.23
C PRO A 6 -8.22 9.78 5.91
N TRP A 7 -9.18 8.89 5.65
CA TRP A 7 -10.06 8.93 4.47
C TRP A 7 -11.14 10.03 4.47
N GLU A 8 -11.29 10.80 5.57
CA GLU A 8 -12.18 11.96 5.65
C GLU A 8 -11.44 13.31 5.59
N LYS A 9 -10.11 13.34 5.41
CA LYS A 9 -9.36 14.60 5.28
C LYS A 9 -9.78 15.33 4.00
N SER A 10 -10.45 16.47 4.18
CA SER A 10 -10.87 17.37 3.09
C SER A 10 -9.68 18.18 2.57
N GLY A 11 -8.87 17.59 1.70
CA GLY A 11 -7.86 18.27 0.88
C GLY A 11 -8.33 18.42 -0.57
N SER A 12 -7.72 19.33 -1.33
CA SER A 12 -7.86 19.33 -2.79
C SER A 12 -7.27 18.04 -3.34
N LEU A 13 -8.00 17.35 -4.21
CA LEU A 13 -7.49 16.16 -4.88
C LEU A 13 -6.22 16.49 -5.68
N PRO A 14 -5.24 15.57 -5.74
CA PRO A 14 -4.04 15.75 -6.53
C PRO A 14 -4.40 15.95 -8.00
N GLY A 15 -3.69 16.85 -8.67
CA GLY A 15 -3.79 17.03 -10.12
C GLY A 15 -2.82 16.11 -10.87
N GLU A 16 -2.91 16.10 -12.20
CA GLU A 16 -2.05 15.29 -13.09
C GLU A 16 -0.55 15.44 -12.79
N ARG A 17 -0.08 16.67 -12.50
CA ARG A 17 1.33 16.93 -12.15
C ARG A 17 1.76 16.39 -10.80
N ASP A 18 0.82 16.07 -9.92
CA ASP A 18 1.11 15.42 -8.65
C ASP A 18 1.32 13.91 -8.83
N PHE A 19 0.83 13.35 -9.95
CA PHE A 19 1.09 11.97 -10.40
C PHE A 19 2.36 11.88 -11.24
N ASP A 20 2.52 12.71 -12.27
CA ASP A 20 3.73 12.75 -13.11
C ASP A 20 4.41 14.14 -13.06
N PRO A 21 5.22 14.42 -12.02
CA PRO A 21 5.92 15.70 -11.90
C PRO A 21 6.92 15.97 -13.03
N ALA A 22 7.45 14.90 -13.64
CA ALA A 22 8.47 14.97 -14.69
C ALA A 22 7.88 15.08 -16.10
N GLN A 23 6.57 14.82 -16.27
CA GLN A 23 5.84 14.84 -17.54
C GLN A 23 6.48 13.93 -18.60
N GLY A 24 6.78 12.69 -18.22
CA GLY A 24 7.41 11.71 -19.10
C GLY A 24 7.39 10.28 -18.60
N ASP A 25 6.70 10.01 -17.49
CA ASP A 25 6.57 8.68 -16.91
C ASP A 25 5.22 8.08 -17.35
N LEU A 26 5.28 7.07 -18.22
CA LEU A 26 4.08 6.42 -18.76
C LEU A 26 3.28 5.73 -17.68
N ASP A 27 3.95 5.13 -16.68
CA ASP A 27 3.29 4.40 -15.60
C ASP A 27 2.57 5.39 -14.67
N ALA A 28 3.19 6.55 -14.41
CA ALA A 28 2.55 7.63 -13.67
C ALA A 28 1.34 8.25 -14.40
N GLN A 29 1.37 8.30 -15.73
CA GLN A 29 0.24 8.77 -16.55
C GLN A 29 -0.92 7.77 -16.52
N VAL A 30 -0.64 6.47 -16.58
CA VAL A 30 -1.65 5.42 -16.41
C VAL A 30 -2.28 5.50 -15.02
N ALA A 31 -1.48 5.70 -13.98
CA ALA A 31 -2.00 5.89 -12.62
C ALA A 31 -2.93 7.12 -12.51
N TRP A 32 -2.65 8.21 -13.25
CA TRP A 32 -3.54 9.36 -13.35
C TRP A 32 -4.86 9.01 -14.06
N GLU A 33 -4.84 8.24 -15.14
CA GLU A 33 -6.07 7.80 -15.83
C GLU A 33 -6.94 6.93 -14.93
N HIS A 34 -6.32 6.11 -14.09
CA HIS A 34 -7.04 5.22 -13.18
C HIS A 34 -7.59 5.91 -11.93
N PHE A 35 -6.82 6.81 -11.29
CA PHE A 35 -7.15 7.37 -9.97
C PHE A 35 -7.38 8.88 -9.96
N GLY A 36 -6.97 9.60 -11.01
CA GLY A 36 -7.03 11.05 -11.09
C GLY A 36 -8.43 11.61 -10.87
N GLY A 37 -8.56 12.52 -9.90
CA GLY A 37 -9.83 13.16 -9.60
C GLY A 37 -10.85 12.28 -8.86
N LEU A 38 -10.52 11.02 -8.54
CA LEU A 38 -11.36 10.19 -7.69
C LEU A 38 -11.23 10.60 -6.22
N SER A 39 -12.35 10.60 -5.50
CA SER A 39 -12.34 10.60 -4.03
C SER A 39 -11.73 9.31 -3.48
N LEU A 40 -11.33 9.29 -2.21
CA LEU A 40 -10.79 8.08 -1.59
C LEU A 40 -11.79 6.91 -1.57
N ALA A 41 -13.09 7.20 -1.51
CA ALA A 41 -14.12 6.17 -1.61
C ALA A 41 -14.18 5.56 -3.02
N GLU A 42 -14.16 6.40 -4.05
CA GLU A 42 -14.17 5.97 -5.46
C GLU A 42 -12.87 5.25 -5.83
N ALA A 43 -11.71 5.79 -5.42
CA ALA A 43 -10.42 5.16 -5.61
C ALA A 43 -10.34 3.79 -4.92
N TYR A 44 -10.94 3.66 -3.72
CA TYR A 44 -11.03 2.36 -3.07
C TYR A 44 -11.92 1.38 -3.85
N GLN A 45 -13.06 1.81 -4.39
CA GLN A 45 -13.88 0.95 -5.26
C GLN A 45 -13.11 0.54 -6.53
N ARG A 46 -12.42 1.48 -7.17
CA ARG A 46 -11.57 1.21 -8.34
C ARG A 46 -10.50 0.17 -8.01
N PHE A 47 -9.79 0.36 -6.90
CA PHE A 47 -8.73 -0.56 -6.48
C PHE A 47 -9.26 -1.99 -6.26
N LEU A 48 -10.49 -2.15 -5.76
CA LEU A 48 -11.11 -3.47 -5.57
C LEU A 48 -11.49 -4.18 -6.88
N GLU A 49 -11.54 -3.48 -8.02
CA GLU A 49 -11.84 -4.11 -9.32
C GLU A 49 -10.71 -5.06 -9.75
N ASP A 50 -9.45 -4.65 -9.55
CA ASP A 50 -8.27 -5.48 -9.80
C ASP A 50 -7.05 -5.01 -8.95
N PRO A 51 -6.93 -5.49 -7.71
CA PRO A 51 -5.85 -5.05 -6.80
C PRO A 51 -4.45 -5.37 -7.30
N GLU A 52 -4.28 -6.40 -8.13
CA GLU A 52 -2.98 -6.81 -8.67
C GLU A 52 -2.53 -5.83 -9.75
N LEU A 53 -3.44 -5.49 -10.69
CA LEU A 53 -3.21 -4.46 -11.70
C LEU A 53 -2.91 -3.11 -11.06
N TYR A 54 -3.75 -2.68 -10.12
CA TYR A 54 -3.67 -1.34 -9.56
C TYR A 54 -2.56 -1.17 -8.51
N ALA A 55 -1.93 -2.24 -8.02
CA ALA A 55 -0.78 -2.11 -7.12
C ALA A 55 0.39 -1.40 -7.80
N GLU A 56 0.58 -1.60 -9.10
CA GLU A 56 1.64 -0.97 -9.88
C GLU A 56 1.43 0.55 -10.01
N ASP A 57 0.19 1.01 -10.14
CA ASP A 57 -0.12 2.44 -10.15
C ASP A 57 0.32 3.14 -8.86
N PHE A 58 0.18 2.48 -7.70
CA PHE A 58 0.68 3.02 -6.43
C PHE A 58 2.21 2.99 -6.33
N MET A 59 2.86 2.08 -7.06
CA MET A 59 4.32 2.05 -7.15
C MET A 59 4.84 3.24 -7.95
N PHE A 60 4.23 3.56 -9.08
CA PHE A 60 4.76 4.57 -10.01
C PHE A 60 4.11 5.96 -9.90
N MET A 61 2.97 6.09 -9.24
CA MET A 61 2.39 7.42 -9.02
C MET A 61 3.33 8.33 -8.23
N GLY A 62 3.30 9.62 -8.56
CA GLY A 62 4.09 10.63 -7.87
C GLY A 62 3.80 10.69 -6.37
N GLY A 63 4.82 10.98 -5.58
CA GLY A 63 4.75 10.90 -4.11
C GLY A 63 3.64 11.74 -3.49
N LYS A 64 3.25 12.86 -4.11
CA LYS A 64 2.13 13.69 -3.61
C LYS A 64 0.78 13.04 -3.87
N ALA A 65 0.58 12.41 -5.03
CA ALA A 65 -0.58 11.58 -5.29
C ALA A 65 -0.60 10.35 -4.37
N PHE A 66 0.55 9.67 -4.20
CA PHE A 66 0.68 8.54 -3.28
C PHE A 66 0.30 8.91 -1.86
N ALA A 67 0.81 10.01 -1.31
CA ALA A 67 0.48 10.44 0.04
C ALA A 67 -1.03 10.71 0.22
N CYS A 68 -1.68 11.20 -0.83
CA CYS A 68 -3.13 11.40 -0.83
C CYS A 68 -3.89 10.06 -0.88
N TYR A 69 -3.52 9.13 -1.77
CA TYR A 69 -4.26 7.88 -1.99
C TYR A 69 -3.82 6.72 -1.09
N PHE A 70 -2.73 6.82 -0.33
CA PHE A 70 -2.27 5.77 0.59
C PHE A 70 -3.37 5.17 1.50
N PRO A 71 -4.36 5.94 2.02
CA PRO A 71 -5.47 5.37 2.78
C PRO A 71 -6.27 4.29 2.05
N VAL A 72 -6.23 4.23 0.71
CA VAL A 72 -6.81 3.13 -0.09
C VAL A 72 -6.09 1.82 0.20
N LEU A 73 -4.76 1.82 0.17
CA LEU A 73 -3.93 0.64 0.47
C LEU A 73 -4.04 0.25 1.94
N GLU A 74 -3.96 1.23 2.83
CA GLU A 74 -4.11 1.02 4.28
C GLU A 74 -5.45 0.34 4.57
N ARG A 75 -6.54 0.88 4.03
CA ARG A 75 -7.87 0.28 4.19
C ARG A 75 -7.93 -1.12 3.62
N TYR A 76 -7.42 -1.33 2.41
CA TYR A 76 -7.44 -2.65 1.77
C TYR A 76 -6.73 -3.69 2.65
N LEU A 77 -5.51 -3.41 3.08
CA LEU A 77 -4.71 -4.31 3.90
C LEU A 77 -5.32 -4.58 5.29
N LEU A 78 -6.07 -3.63 5.85
CA LEU A 78 -6.74 -3.80 7.16
C LEU A 78 -8.05 -4.60 7.09
N VAL A 79 -8.75 -4.61 5.94
CA VAL A 79 -10.07 -5.24 5.82
C VAL A 79 -10.08 -6.48 4.93
N THR A 80 -9.08 -6.62 4.06
CA THR A 80 -8.90 -7.81 3.23
C THR A 80 -8.25 -8.88 4.12
N PRO A 81 -8.93 -10.03 4.33
CA PRO A 81 -8.31 -11.11 5.06
C PRO A 81 -7.08 -11.58 4.30
N VAL A 82 -6.07 -12.03 5.04
CA VAL A 82 -4.84 -12.61 4.48
C VAL A 82 -5.12 -13.90 3.68
N TRP A 83 -6.38 -14.38 3.69
CA TRP A 83 -6.82 -15.57 2.97
C TRP A 83 -8.34 -15.58 2.68
N ARG A 84 -8.71 -16.10 1.50
CA ARG A 84 -10.02 -16.68 1.15
C ARG A 84 -9.88 -18.03 0.45
N GLU A 85 -10.90 -18.88 0.65
CA GLU A 85 -11.01 -20.25 0.12
C GLU A 85 -10.99 -20.33 -1.41
N GLU A 86 -11.27 -19.23 -2.10
CA GLU A 86 -11.64 -19.24 -3.50
C GLU A 86 -10.51 -18.89 -4.47
N ALA A 87 -9.32 -18.42 -4.03
CA ALA A 87 -8.32 -17.99 -5.01
C ALA A 87 -6.82 -18.10 -4.68
N GLY A 88 -6.31 -18.12 -3.44
CA GLY A 88 -4.85 -18.17 -3.21
C GLY A 88 -4.00 -17.02 -3.83
N VAL A 89 -4.63 -16.02 -4.45
CA VAL A 89 -4.04 -14.85 -5.15
C VAL A 89 -3.67 -13.73 -4.16
N GLU A 90 -4.19 -13.76 -2.94
CA GLU A 90 -4.08 -12.64 -1.98
C GLU A 90 -2.66 -12.45 -1.42
N TRP A 91 -1.82 -13.49 -1.40
CA TRP A 91 -0.42 -13.39 -0.97
C TRP A 91 0.43 -12.56 -1.93
N CYS A 92 0.20 -12.73 -3.24
CA CYS A 92 0.86 -11.94 -4.29
C CYS A 92 0.46 -10.47 -4.18
N GLN A 93 -0.79 -10.19 -3.81
CA GLN A 93 -1.27 -8.82 -3.61
C GLN A 93 -0.63 -8.19 -2.36
N ILE A 94 -0.59 -8.87 -1.23
CA ILE A 94 0.07 -8.36 -0.01
C ILE A 94 1.57 -8.14 -0.26
N LEU A 95 2.23 -9.05 -0.98
CA LEU A 95 3.62 -8.90 -1.39
C LEU A 95 3.82 -7.68 -2.29
N GLY A 96 3.01 -7.56 -3.35
CA GLY A 96 3.07 -6.46 -4.32
C GLY A 96 2.82 -5.11 -3.67
N LEU A 97 1.89 -5.03 -2.71
CA LEU A 97 1.62 -3.81 -1.96
C LEU A 97 2.79 -3.39 -1.06
N GLY A 98 3.50 -4.34 -0.43
CA GLY A 98 4.73 -4.04 0.30
C GLY A 98 5.79 -3.42 -0.61
N ALA A 99 5.99 -3.98 -1.80
CA ALA A 99 6.93 -3.47 -2.80
C ALA A 99 6.51 -2.07 -3.34
N ALA A 100 5.22 -1.86 -3.62
CA ALA A 100 4.69 -0.59 -4.08
C ALA A 100 4.92 0.52 -3.03
N ILE A 101 4.65 0.23 -1.75
CA ILE A 101 4.95 1.14 -0.65
C ILE A 101 6.45 1.42 -0.59
N GLN A 102 7.30 0.39 -0.61
CA GLN A 102 8.76 0.58 -0.52
C GLN A 102 9.31 1.51 -1.61
N PHE A 103 8.80 1.38 -2.84
CA PHE A 103 9.26 2.16 -3.99
C PHE A 103 9.07 3.68 -3.82
N GLN A 104 8.08 4.09 -3.02
CA GLN A 104 7.80 5.50 -2.72
C GLN A 104 8.81 6.12 -1.76
N PHE A 105 9.55 5.30 -1.00
CA PHE A 105 10.54 5.75 -0.03
C PHE A 105 11.95 5.78 -0.62
N LYS A 106 12.19 6.69 -1.57
CA LYS A 106 13.54 7.00 -2.07
C LYS A 106 14.26 7.98 -1.13
N GLU A 107 15.58 8.11 -1.20
CA GLU A 107 16.36 9.01 -0.32
C GLU A 107 15.81 10.45 -0.28
N ASN A 108 15.26 10.90 -1.40
CA ASN A 108 14.67 12.22 -1.61
C ASN A 108 13.13 12.21 -1.67
N CYS A 109 12.47 11.23 -1.02
CA CYS A 109 11.00 11.21 -0.94
C CYS A 109 10.45 12.49 -0.30
N LEU A 110 9.25 12.88 -0.75
CA LEU A 110 8.59 14.10 -0.29
C LEU A 110 8.23 14.03 1.20
N PRO A 111 8.19 15.17 1.93
CA PRO A 111 7.82 15.19 3.35
C PRO A 111 6.48 14.51 3.63
N GLU A 112 5.48 14.72 2.78
CA GLU A 112 4.15 14.13 2.95
C GLU A 112 4.15 12.60 2.83
N VAL A 113 5.11 12.02 2.08
CA VAL A 113 5.33 10.57 2.03
C VAL A 113 6.01 10.10 3.31
N ARG A 114 6.98 10.86 3.83
CA ARG A 114 7.65 10.56 5.12
C ARG A 114 6.68 10.59 6.30
N ASP A 115 5.72 11.50 6.27
CA ASP A 115 4.69 11.62 7.31
C ASP A 115 3.81 10.35 7.41
N LEU A 116 3.82 9.47 6.40
CA LEU A 116 3.13 8.18 6.44
C LEU A 116 3.89 7.08 7.19
N ILE A 117 5.18 7.27 7.53
CA ILE A 117 6.01 6.23 8.17
C ILE A 117 5.34 5.60 9.39
N PRO A 118 4.80 6.37 10.37
CA PRO A 118 4.18 5.76 11.54
C PRO A 118 2.97 4.87 11.19
N HIS A 119 2.18 5.27 10.20
CA HIS A 119 1.04 4.50 9.72
C HIS A 119 1.49 3.22 9.03
N ILE A 120 2.54 3.30 8.20
CA ILE A 120 3.07 2.13 7.49
C ILE A 120 3.71 1.14 8.48
N LEU A 121 4.43 1.59 9.51
CA LEU A 121 4.97 0.72 10.56
C LEU A 121 3.87 -0.03 11.33
N GLN A 122 2.75 0.66 11.61
CA GLN A 122 1.58 0.02 12.20
C GLN A 122 0.97 -1.02 11.25
N LEU A 123 0.89 -0.70 9.96
CA LEU A 123 0.38 -1.61 8.93
C LEU A 123 1.26 -2.85 8.74
N ILE A 124 2.58 -2.69 8.75
CA ILE A 124 3.55 -3.78 8.72
C ILE A 124 3.32 -4.73 9.92
N SER A 125 3.15 -4.16 11.11
CA SER A 125 2.88 -4.93 12.32
C SER A 125 1.57 -5.72 12.20
N TYR A 126 0.52 -5.09 11.67
CA TYR A 126 -0.77 -5.74 11.43
C TYR A 126 -0.64 -6.91 10.45
N VAL A 127 -0.01 -6.70 9.30
CA VAL A 127 0.18 -7.75 8.28
C VAL A 127 0.95 -8.92 8.87
N LYS A 128 2.09 -8.68 9.53
CA LYS A 128 2.90 -9.73 10.18
C LYS A 128 2.10 -10.53 11.21
N GLU A 129 1.27 -9.87 12.00
CA GLU A 129 0.43 -10.55 13.00
C GLU A 129 -0.68 -11.37 12.35
N ALA A 130 -1.34 -10.83 11.33
CA ALA A 130 -2.39 -11.53 10.60
C ALA A 130 -1.86 -12.82 9.94
N ILE A 131 -0.63 -12.78 9.40
CA ILE A 131 0.06 -13.98 8.86
C ILE A 131 0.35 -15.00 9.97
N LYS A 132 0.85 -14.57 11.13
CA LYS A 132 1.13 -15.48 12.25
C LYS A 132 -0.14 -16.16 12.76
N VAL A 133 -1.23 -15.40 12.92
CA VAL A 133 -2.53 -15.93 13.35
C VAL A 133 -3.04 -16.96 12.33
N HIS A 134 -2.90 -16.68 11.03
CA HIS A 134 -3.25 -17.63 9.99
C HIS A 134 -2.44 -18.93 10.10
N ILE A 135 -1.11 -18.85 10.21
CA ILE A 135 -0.25 -20.03 10.38
C ILE A 135 -0.65 -20.84 11.62
N ALA A 136 -0.95 -20.17 12.74
CA ALA A 136 -1.33 -20.82 13.98
C ALA A 136 -2.74 -21.46 13.95
N SER A 137 -3.60 -21.05 13.01
CA SER A 137 -4.98 -21.54 12.91
C SER A 137 -5.12 -22.95 12.35
N ASP A 138 -4.03 -23.56 11.86
CA ASP A 138 -3.99 -24.91 11.25
C ASP A 138 -5.07 -25.11 10.17
N HIS A 139 -5.39 -24.02 9.45
CA HIS A 139 -6.45 -24.00 8.46
C HIS A 139 -6.08 -24.96 7.31
N PRO A 140 -7.01 -25.80 6.80
CA PRO A 140 -6.69 -26.91 5.88
C PRO A 140 -6.13 -26.49 4.51
N TYR A 141 -6.15 -25.19 4.21
CA TYR A 141 -5.65 -24.58 2.99
C TYR A 141 -4.33 -23.84 3.23
N ILE A 142 -3.39 -24.52 3.90
CA ILE A 142 -2.06 -23.97 4.20
C ILE A 142 -1.38 -23.57 2.89
N SER A 143 -1.24 -22.26 2.68
CA SER A 143 -0.31 -21.70 1.70
C SER A 143 1.11 -22.16 2.02
N ASN A 144 1.91 -22.42 0.98
CA ASN A 144 3.28 -22.90 1.10
C ASN A 144 4.04 -22.09 2.19
N PRO A 145 4.58 -22.72 3.25
CA PRO A 145 5.33 -22.04 4.30
C PRO A 145 6.47 -21.15 3.77
N GLU A 146 7.04 -21.48 2.61
CA GLU A 146 8.04 -20.65 1.93
C GLU A 146 7.48 -19.29 1.50
N ILE A 147 6.22 -19.24 1.05
CA ILE A 147 5.53 -17.99 0.65
C ILE A 147 5.34 -17.11 1.89
N HIS A 148 4.90 -17.67 3.02
CA HIS A 148 4.76 -16.90 4.26
C HIS A 148 6.10 -16.33 4.72
N GLY A 149 7.16 -17.16 4.70
CA GLY A 149 8.50 -16.71 5.06
C GLY A 149 9.00 -15.60 4.15
N HIS A 150 8.72 -15.70 2.84
CA HIS A 150 9.09 -14.67 1.87
C HIS A 150 8.34 -13.36 2.12
N VAL A 151 7.00 -13.39 2.27
CA VAL A 151 6.20 -12.20 2.56
C VAL A 151 6.66 -11.54 3.85
N ILE A 152 6.83 -12.30 4.95
CA ILE A 152 7.36 -11.74 6.20
C ILE A 152 8.75 -11.10 5.97
N GLY A 153 9.63 -11.75 5.21
CA GLY A 153 10.96 -11.25 4.90
C GLY A 153 10.96 -9.92 4.15
N GLU A 154 10.08 -9.75 3.15
CA GLU A 154 9.94 -8.50 2.40
C GLU A 154 9.36 -7.38 3.28
N TRP A 155 8.36 -7.69 4.10
CA TRP A 155 7.76 -6.72 5.03
C TRP A 155 8.74 -6.31 6.15
N ASP A 156 9.60 -7.23 6.61
CA ASP A 156 10.74 -6.91 7.50
C ASP A 156 11.79 -6.03 6.81
N ALA A 157 12.02 -6.22 5.51
CA ALA A 157 12.94 -5.38 4.74
C ALA A 157 12.38 -3.97 4.59
N LEU A 158 11.08 -3.83 4.30
CA LEU A 158 10.39 -2.54 4.30
C LEU A 158 10.49 -1.86 5.67
N GLU A 159 10.23 -2.56 6.78
CA GLU A 159 10.35 -2.01 8.13
C GLU A 159 11.74 -1.41 8.39
N ARG A 160 12.80 -2.19 8.09
CA ARG A 160 14.20 -1.72 8.22
C ARG A 160 14.52 -0.53 7.32
N HIS A 161 13.94 -0.50 6.12
CA HIS A 161 14.12 0.59 5.17
C HIS A 161 13.52 1.89 5.71
N LEU A 162 12.31 1.84 6.26
CA LEU A 162 11.63 3.02 6.82
C LEU A 162 12.33 3.57 8.06
N GLN A 163 12.90 2.71 8.91
CA GLN A 163 13.66 3.13 10.10
C GLN A 163 14.85 4.05 9.76
N GLN A 164 15.43 3.93 8.56
CA GLN A 164 16.51 4.82 8.09
C GLN A 164 16.08 6.28 7.91
N PHE A 165 14.77 6.53 7.83
CA PHE A 165 14.19 7.87 7.70
C PHE A 165 13.82 8.50 9.06
N GLU A 166 13.72 7.72 10.13
CA GLU A 166 13.52 8.25 11.50
C GLU A 166 14.84 8.71 12.14
N GLU A 167 15.97 8.15 11.70
CA GLU A 167 17.30 8.44 12.24
C GLU A 167 17.96 9.71 11.66
N LYS A 168 17.29 10.46 10.78
CA LYS A 168 17.81 11.66 10.08
C LYS A 168 17.01 12.92 10.40
#